data_AF-A0A3M9M7D0-F1
#
_entry.id   AF-A0A3M9M7D0-F1
#
_cell.length_a   1.000
_cell.length_b   1.000
_cell.length_c   1.000
_cell.angle_alpha   90.00
_cell.angle_beta   90.00
_cell.angle_gamma   90.00
#
_symmetry.space_group_name_H-M   'P 1'
#
loop_
_entity.id
_entity.type
_entity.pdbx_description
1 polymer ?
#
loop_
_entity_poly.entity_id
_entity_poly.type
_entity_poly.pdbx_seq_one_letter_code
_entity_poly.pdbx_strand_id
1 'polypeptide(L)'
;APRRWGSARWAGRLTALALAAGAALRLFHFTDNRALWRDELYLAAGLVRMGFAELAAGPLPYEQKAPLGFLWAERLAVALLGKGEMALRLFPLLCGLAALAAFVPVARHFLRPWAAALAVALLALASPAVYHAVEAKQYSTELLASVLALLLYVRLQGRTGLGARLAWGLSGAGLLWFSYSAVFVLAGVGAAVGLRALRR
;
A
#
# COMPACT_ATOMS: atom_id res chain seq x y z
N ALA A 1 -5.87 -29.85 21.37
CA ALA A 1 -6.57 -29.10 22.42
C ALA A 1 -6.92 -27.69 21.92
N PRO A 2 -8.19 -27.25 21.97
CA PRO A 2 -8.58 -25.96 21.41
C PRO A 2 -8.05 -24.82 22.30
N ARG A 3 -7.31 -23.89 21.68
CA ARG A 3 -6.62 -22.79 22.35
C ARG A 3 -7.62 -21.74 22.84
N ARG A 4 -7.48 -21.39 24.12
CA ARG A 4 -8.26 -20.46 24.95
C ARG A 4 -8.71 -19.17 24.23
N TRP A 5 -10.04 -19.01 24.11
CA TRP A 5 -10.74 -17.92 23.43
C TRP A 5 -10.60 -16.54 24.11
N GLY A 6 -10.20 -16.50 25.39
CA GLY A 6 -9.93 -15.24 26.10
C GLY A 6 -8.76 -14.44 25.51
N SER A 7 -7.78 -15.11 24.90
CA SER A 7 -6.60 -14.44 24.32
C SER A 7 -6.89 -13.71 22.99
N ALA A 8 -7.99 -14.07 22.32
CA ALA A 8 -8.34 -13.54 21.01
C ALA A 8 -9.11 -12.21 21.08
N ARG A 9 -9.94 -12.01 22.12
CA ARG A 9 -10.80 -10.83 22.24
C ARG A 9 -10.01 -9.55 22.53
N TRP A 10 -9.05 -9.59 23.45
CA TRP A 10 -8.21 -8.42 23.75
C TRP A 10 -7.28 -8.08 22.57
N ALA A 11 -6.70 -9.08 21.90
CA ALA A 11 -5.87 -8.87 20.71
C ALA A 11 -6.67 -8.21 19.57
N GLY A 12 -7.94 -8.60 19.41
CA GLY A 12 -8.87 -7.96 18.47
C GLY A 12 -9.12 -6.49 18.83
N ARG A 13 -9.37 -6.18 20.11
CA ARG A 13 -9.55 -4.80 20.59
C ARG A 13 -8.29 -3.96 20.38
N LEU A 14 -7.11 -4.48 20.71
CA LEU A 14 -5.84 -3.78 20.48
C LEU A 14 -5.60 -3.51 18.99
N THR A 15 -5.91 -4.48 18.13
CA THR A 15 -5.83 -4.29 16.68
C THR A 15 -6.74 -3.15 16.24
N ALA A 16 -7.99 -3.12 16.69
CA ALA A 16 -8.94 -2.06 16.35
C ALA A 16 -8.48 -0.68 16.86
N LEU A 17 -7.99 -0.61 18.11
CA LEU A 17 -7.44 0.62 18.68
C LEU A 17 -6.21 1.11 17.91
N ALA A 18 -5.30 0.20 17.53
CA ALA A 18 -4.13 0.53 16.72
C ALA A 18 -4.53 1.07 15.34
N LEU A 19 -5.49 0.44 14.66
CA LEU A 19 -6.00 0.92 13.37
C LEU A 19 -6.64 2.30 13.51
N ALA A 20 -7.48 2.50 14.54
CA ALA A 20 -8.12 3.78 14.79
C ALA A 20 -7.10 4.88 15.08
N ALA A 21 -6.11 4.62 15.93
CA ALA A 21 -5.04 5.56 16.24
C ALA A 21 -4.18 5.87 15.00
N GLY A 22 -3.75 4.85 14.25
CA GLY A 22 -2.97 5.03 13.03
C GLY A 22 -3.72 5.77 11.92
N ALA A 23 -5.03 5.54 11.80
CA ALA A 23 -5.89 6.29 10.88
C ALA A 23 -6.06 7.74 11.34
N ALA A 24 -6.32 7.97 12.63
CA ALA A 24 -6.46 9.31 13.20
C ALA A 24 -5.19 10.15 13.01
N LEU A 25 -4.00 9.58 13.24
CA LEU A 25 -2.72 10.27 13.01
C LEU A 25 -2.54 10.69 11.53
N ARG A 26 -2.88 9.80 10.59
CA ARG A 26 -2.79 10.11 9.15
C ARG A 26 -3.77 11.19 8.74
N LEU A 27 -5.02 11.11 9.23
CA LEU A 27 -6.04 12.12 8.98
C LEU A 27 -5.67 13.47 9.60
N PHE A 28 -5.12 13.48 10.82
CA PHE A 28 -4.61 14.68 11.46
C PHE A 28 -3.55 15.37 10.61
N HIS A 29 -2.51 14.64 10.17
CA HIS A 29 -1.48 15.22 9.31
C HIS A 29 -1.97 15.60 7.91
N PHE A 30 -3.02 14.94 7.41
CA PHE A 30 -3.66 15.33 6.16
C PHE A 30 -4.39 16.66 6.32
N THR A 31 -5.10 16.87 7.42
CA THR A 31 -5.80 18.13 7.72
C THR A 31 -4.87 19.25 8.11
N ASP A 32 -3.74 18.94 8.76
CA ASP A 32 -2.66 19.89 9.06
C ASP A 32 -2.04 20.44 7.77
N ASN A 33 -2.01 19.61 6.71
CA ASN A 33 -1.60 19.98 5.35
C ASN A 33 -0.30 20.80 5.31
N ARG A 34 0.77 20.28 5.92
CA ARG A 34 2.11 20.87 5.89
C ARG A 34 2.52 21.28 4.47
N ALA A 35 3.35 22.30 4.32
CA ALA A 35 3.85 22.69 2.99
C ALA A 35 4.55 21.51 2.27
N LEU A 36 4.42 21.45 0.95
CA LEU A 36 5.10 20.44 0.13
C LEU A 36 6.62 20.45 0.36
N TRP A 37 7.20 19.28 0.49
CA TRP A 37 8.65 19.13 0.42
C TRP A 37 9.14 19.34 -1.01
N ARG A 38 10.45 19.46 -1.18
CA ARG A 38 11.10 19.86 -2.43
C ARG A 38 10.83 18.83 -3.52
N ASP A 39 10.96 17.57 -3.17
CA ASP A 39 10.73 16.44 -4.05
C ASP A 39 9.23 16.25 -4.35
N GLU A 40 8.32 16.52 -3.41
CA GLU A 40 6.88 16.59 -3.69
C GLU A 40 6.58 17.68 -4.72
N LEU A 41 7.14 18.88 -4.55
CA LEU A 41 6.95 20.01 -5.47
C LEU A 41 7.46 19.70 -6.87
N TYR A 42 8.63 19.05 -6.97
CA TYR A 42 9.23 18.64 -8.23
C TYR A 42 8.32 17.67 -8.99
N LEU A 43 7.70 16.72 -8.30
CA LEU A 43 6.77 15.79 -8.94
C LEU A 43 5.44 16.47 -9.29
N ALA A 44 4.92 17.31 -8.38
CA ALA A 44 3.70 18.08 -8.57
C ALA A 44 3.74 18.97 -9.82
N ALA A 45 4.92 19.53 -10.16
CA ALA A 45 5.09 20.33 -11.36
C ALA A 45 4.73 19.57 -12.64
N GLY A 46 5.09 18.28 -12.72
CA GLY A 46 4.68 17.40 -13.82
C GLY A 46 3.19 17.10 -13.77
N LEU A 47 2.69 16.67 -12.60
CA LEU A 47 1.29 16.28 -12.40
C LEU A 47 0.28 17.39 -12.71
N VAL A 48 0.64 18.65 -12.46
CA VAL A 48 -0.21 19.81 -12.71
C VAL A 48 -0.18 20.27 -14.17
N ARG A 49 0.98 20.15 -14.84
CA ARG A 49 1.19 20.71 -16.19
C ARG A 49 0.94 19.70 -17.31
N MET A 50 1.16 18.42 -17.05
CA MET A 50 1.19 17.39 -18.08
C MET A 50 -0.16 16.67 -18.23
N GLY A 51 -0.44 16.19 -19.44
CA GLY A 51 -1.55 15.26 -19.71
C GLY A 51 -1.22 13.81 -19.33
N PHE A 52 -2.23 12.92 -19.34
CA PHE A 52 -2.03 11.49 -19.05
C PHE A 52 -1.02 10.81 -20.00
N ALA A 53 -1.08 11.12 -21.30
CA ALA A 53 -0.16 10.57 -22.30
C ALA A 53 1.27 11.08 -22.11
N GLU A 54 1.43 12.36 -21.78
CA GLU A 54 2.74 12.96 -21.49
C GLU A 54 3.35 12.36 -20.23
N LEU A 55 2.56 12.07 -19.19
CA LEU A 55 3.04 11.36 -17.99
C LEU A 55 3.48 9.92 -18.28
N ALA A 56 2.98 9.32 -19.36
CA ALA A 56 3.29 7.94 -19.74
C ALA A 56 4.56 7.82 -20.60
N ALA A 57 4.78 8.79 -21.49
CA ALA A 57 5.85 8.71 -22.50
C ALA A 57 6.89 9.82 -22.39
N GLY A 58 6.55 10.95 -21.77
CA GLY A 58 7.39 12.13 -21.66
C GLY A 58 8.30 12.11 -20.44
N PRO A 59 9.41 12.86 -20.46
CA PRO A 59 10.27 13.04 -19.29
C PRO A 59 9.52 13.86 -18.22
N LEU A 60 9.54 13.37 -16.98
CA LEU A 60 9.03 14.15 -15.86
C LEU A 60 10.00 15.30 -15.53
N PRO A 61 9.48 16.51 -15.23
CA PRO A 61 10.31 17.62 -14.78
C PRO A 61 11.17 17.23 -13.57
N TYR A 62 12.35 17.85 -13.46
CA TYR A 62 13.28 17.65 -12.34
C TYR A 62 13.70 16.19 -12.12
N GLU A 63 13.80 15.41 -13.22
CA GLU A 63 14.27 14.02 -13.22
C GLU A 63 13.51 13.11 -12.24
N GLN A 64 12.22 13.42 -11.99
CA GLN A 64 11.39 12.64 -11.08
C GLN A 64 11.03 11.29 -11.69
N LYS A 65 10.76 10.32 -10.82
CA LYS A 65 10.29 8.98 -11.22
C LYS A 65 9.22 8.50 -10.25
N ALA A 66 8.12 8.01 -10.81
CA ALA A 66 7.10 7.30 -10.06
C ALA A 66 6.40 6.27 -10.96
N PRO A 67 5.84 5.20 -10.38
CA PRO A 67 5.08 4.20 -11.14
C PRO A 67 3.93 4.83 -11.93
N LEU A 68 3.69 4.34 -13.14
CA LEU A 68 2.72 4.96 -14.07
C LEU A 68 1.29 5.00 -13.50
N GLY A 69 0.85 3.94 -12.85
CA GLY A 69 -0.46 3.88 -12.20
C GLY A 69 -0.59 4.92 -11.09
N PHE A 70 0.48 5.19 -10.34
CA PHE A 70 0.51 6.27 -9.36
C PHE A 70 0.39 7.65 -10.04
N LEU A 71 1.19 7.90 -11.08
CA LEU A 71 1.14 9.17 -11.83
C LEU A 71 -0.25 9.46 -12.39
N TRP A 72 -0.91 8.46 -12.95
CA TRP A 72 -2.26 8.62 -13.48
C TRP A 72 -3.31 8.81 -12.38
N ALA A 73 -3.19 8.12 -11.25
CA ALA A 73 -4.09 8.34 -10.11
C ALA A 73 -3.96 9.77 -9.55
N GLU A 74 -2.74 10.26 -9.39
CA GLU A 74 -2.47 11.65 -9.00
C GLU A 74 -3.01 12.66 -10.01
N ARG A 75 -2.76 12.42 -11.30
CA ARG A 75 -3.25 13.31 -12.36
C ARG A 75 -4.77 13.37 -12.41
N LEU A 76 -5.43 12.24 -12.12
CA LEU A 76 -6.88 12.16 -12.00
C LEU A 76 -7.36 12.95 -10.76
N ALA A 77 -6.70 12.82 -9.62
CA ALA A 77 -7.00 13.62 -8.44
C ALA A 77 -6.91 15.12 -8.74
N VAL A 78 -5.85 15.56 -9.44
CA VAL A 78 -5.70 16.95 -9.88
C VAL A 78 -6.81 17.38 -10.86
N ALA A 79 -7.22 16.50 -11.76
CA ALA A 79 -8.30 16.78 -12.71
C ALA A 79 -9.66 16.99 -12.01
N LEU A 80 -9.95 16.20 -10.98
CA LEU A 80 -11.25 16.18 -10.30
C LEU A 80 -11.34 17.18 -9.15
N LEU A 81 -10.25 17.36 -8.40
CA LEU A 81 -10.22 18.10 -7.14
C LEU A 81 -9.40 19.41 -7.22
N GLY A 82 -8.73 19.65 -8.35
CA GLY A 82 -7.91 20.82 -8.58
C GLY A 82 -6.44 20.64 -8.17
N LYS A 83 -5.67 21.73 -8.23
CA LYS A 83 -4.20 21.72 -8.12
C LYS A 83 -3.68 21.86 -6.68
N GLY A 84 -4.56 21.73 -5.69
CA GLY A 84 -4.21 21.91 -4.28
C GLY A 84 -3.36 20.76 -3.73
N GLU A 85 -2.56 21.04 -2.70
CA GLU A 85 -1.69 20.04 -2.07
C GLU A 85 -2.48 18.86 -1.49
N MET A 86 -3.66 19.12 -0.92
CA MET A 86 -4.53 18.06 -0.40
C MET A 86 -5.02 17.11 -1.49
N ALA A 87 -5.25 17.60 -2.72
CA ALA A 87 -5.64 16.74 -3.83
C ALA A 87 -4.52 15.75 -4.18
N LEU A 88 -3.27 16.23 -4.17
CA LEU A 88 -2.06 15.42 -4.41
C LEU A 88 -1.73 14.44 -3.28
N ARG A 89 -2.33 14.62 -2.10
CA ARG A 89 -2.09 13.76 -0.93
C ARG A 89 -3.22 12.80 -0.65
N LEU A 90 -4.39 13.00 -1.28
CA LEU A 90 -5.57 12.18 -1.03
C LEU A 90 -5.32 10.73 -1.45
N PHE A 91 -4.74 10.50 -2.63
CA PHE A 91 -4.48 9.14 -3.10
C PHE A 91 -3.45 8.40 -2.20
N PRO A 92 -2.28 8.98 -1.85
CA PRO A 92 -1.35 8.43 -0.87
C PRO A 92 -2.02 8.10 0.46
N LEU A 93 -2.89 9.00 0.96
CA LEU A 93 -3.61 8.81 2.22
C LEU A 93 -4.53 7.59 2.15
N LEU A 94 -5.33 7.49 1.09
CA LEU A 94 -6.22 6.35 0.88
C LEU A 94 -5.44 5.05 0.78
N CYS A 95 -4.29 5.05 0.11
CA CYS A 95 -3.41 3.89 0.04
C CYS A 95 -2.81 3.51 1.40
N GLY A 96 -2.36 4.49 2.19
CA GLY A 96 -1.85 4.28 3.54
C GLY A 96 -2.92 3.68 4.47
N LEU A 97 -4.15 4.19 4.43
CA LEU A 97 -5.27 3.66 5.20
C LEU A 97 -5.67 2.24 4.75
N ALA A 98 -5.75 2.02 3.44
CA ALA A 98 -6.05 0.71 2.87
C ALA A 98 -4.98 -0.32 3.25
N ALA A 99 -3.70 0.08 3.30
CA ALA A 99 -2.60 -0.80 3.69
C ALA A 99 -2.77 -1.30 5.13
N LEU A 100 -3.20 -0.43 6.07
CA LEU A 100 -3.46 -0.83 7.44
C LEU A 100 -4.54 -1.92 7.54
N ALA A 101 -5.67 -1.71 6.84
CA ALA A 101 -6.77 -2.67 6.85
C ALA A 101 -6.38 -3.99 6.17
N ALA A 102 -5.70 -3.92 5.02
CA ALA A 102 -5.26 -5.08 4.26
C ALA A 102 -4.17 -5.89 4.98
N PHE A 103 -3.37 -5.26 5.85
CA PHE A 103 -2.31 -5.93 6.59
C PHE A 103 -2.83 -6.83 7.72
N VAL A 104 -4.01 -6.55 8.28
CA VAL A 104 -4.60 -7.36 9.36
C VAL A 104 -4.74 -8.86 9.01
N PRO A 105 -5.38 -9.26 7.89
CA PRO A 105 -5.45 -10.67 7.51
C PRO A 105 -4.07 -11.28 7.20
N VAL A 106 -3.11 -10.49 6.69
CA VAL A 106 -1.74 -10.94 6.45
C VAL A 106 -1.06 -11.28 7.77
N ALA A 107 -1.06 -10.35 8.73
CA ALA A 107 -0.46 -10.54 10.05
C ALA A 107 -1.09 -11.75 10.78
N ARG A 108 -2.42 -11.90 10.72
CA ARG A 108 -3.13 -13.03 11.33
C ARG A 108 -2.82 -14.38 10.68
N HIS A 109 -2.41 -14.40 9.42
CA HIS A 109 -2.04 -15.64 8.75
C HIS A 109 -0.69 -16.16 9.24
N PHE A 110 0.29 -15.27 9.45
CA PHE A 110 1.66 -15.66 9.79
C PHE A 110 1.95 -15.66 11.30
N LEU A 111 1.19 -14.92 12.10
CA LEU A 111 1.52 -14.66 13.51
C LEU A 111 0.42 -15.16 14.47
N ARG A 112 0.83 -15.41 15.71
CA ARG A 112 -0.10 -15.66 16.83
C ARG A 112 -0.93 -14.39 17.11
N PRO A 113 -2.13 -14.49 17.71
CA PRO A 113 -3.04 -13.35 17.87
C PRO A 113 -2.42 -12.09 18.49
N TRP A 114 -1.63 -12.23 19.55
CA TRP A 114 -0.96 -11.10 20.21
C TRP A 114 0.14 -10.48 19.31
N ALA A 115 0.91 -11.31 18.61
CA ALA A 115 1.99 -10.88 17.73
C ALA A 115 1.43 -10.22 16.46
N ALA A 116 0.30 -10.70 15.95
CA ALA A 116 -0.43 -10.05 14.88
C ALA A 116 -0.93 -8.66 15.30
N ALA A 117 -1.50 -8.53 16.51
CA ALA A 117 -1.92 -7.24 17.04
C ALA A 117 -0.73 -6.27 17.21
N LEU A 118 0.41 -6.77 17.72
CA LEU A 118 1.64 -5.99 17.83
C LEU A 118 2.17 -5.54 16.44
N ALA A 119 2.22 -6.44 15.45
CA ALA A 119 2.66 -6.10 14.10
C ALA A 119 1.78 -5.02 13.45
N VAL A 120 0.45 -5.12 13.62
CA VAL A 120 -0.48 -4.08 13.15
C VAL A 120 -0.24 -2.77 13.89
N ALA A 121 -0.03 -2.79 15.20
CA ALA A 121 0.28 -1.59 15.98
C ALA A 121 1.58 -0.92 15.53
N LEU A 122 2.64 -1.71 15.29
CA LEU A 122 3.91 -1.20 14.78
C LEU A 122 3.73 -0.52 13.42
N LEU A 123 3.01 -1.13 12.47
CA LEU A 123 2.77 -0.50 11.17
C LEU A 123 1.87 0.73 11.28
N ALA A 124 0.81 0.66 12.10
CA ALA A 124 -0.15 1.74 12.28
C ALA A 124 0.50 3.00 12.87
N LEU A 125 1.44 2.84 13.79
CA LEU A 125 2.10 3.92 14.52
C LEU A 125 3.51 4.25 14.01
N ALA A 126 4.04 3.51 13.03
CA ALA A 126 5.35 3.76 12.47
C ALA A 126 5.42 5.17 11.84
N SER A 127 6.30 6.02 12.36
CA SER A 127 6.49 7.40 11.89
C SER A 127 6.67 7.48 10.37
N PRO A 128 7.50 6.64 9.71
CA PRO A 128 7.62 6.68 8.25
C PRO A 128 6.29 6.36 7.54
N ALA A 129 5.55 5.36 8.01
CA ALA A 129 4.29 4.96 7.38
C ALA A 129 3.15 5.98 7.61
N VAL A 130 3.22 6.79 8.67
CA VAL A 130 2.30 7.91 8.91
C VAL A 130 2.70 9.09 8.04
N TYR A 131 3.98 9.45 8.04
CA TYR A 131 4.52 10.57 7.27
C TYR A 131 4.29 10.41 5.76
N HIS A 132 4.65 9.25 5.21
CA HIS A 132 4.49 8.95 3.79
C HIS A 132 3.03 8.70 3.37
N ALA A 133 2.09 8.61 4.30
CA ALA A 133 0.65 8.58 3.98
C ALA A 133 0.12 9.93 3.53
N VAL A 134 0.82 11.02 3.83
CA VAL A 134 0.43 12.38 3.46
C VAL A 134 1.55 13.07 2.68
N GLU A 135 2.37 12.29 2.00
CA GLU A 135 3.38 12.79 1.07
C GLU A 135 2.90 12.49 -0.35
N ALA A 136 2.96 13.49 -1.24
CA ALA A 136 2.58 13.38 -2.65
C ALA A 136 3.62 12.57 -3.45
N LYS A 137 3.84 11.33 -3.02
CA LYS A 137 4.82 10.37 -3.51
C LYS A 137 4.25 8.95 -3.43
N GLN A 138 4.83 8.06 -4.23
CA GLN A 138 4.39 6.67 -4.36
C GLN A 138 4.62 5.80 -3.11
N TYR A 139 5.24 6.29 -2.04
CA TYR A 139 5.63 5.43 -0.90
C TYR A 139 4.45 4.67 -0.26
N SER A 140 3.28 5.30 -0.16
CA SER A 140 2.09 4.61 0.37
C SER A 140 1.49 3.60 -0.61
N THR A 141 1.64 3.82 -1.93
CA THR A 141 1.25 2.80 -2.91
C THR A 141 2.22 1.62 -2.92
N GLU A 142 3.52 1.87 -2.71
CA GLU A 142 4.55 0.83 -2.55
C GLU A 142 4.25 -0.06 -1.32
N LEU A 143 3.91 0.56 -0.19
CA LEU A 143 3.48 -0.16 1.02
C LEU A 143 2.22 -0.98 0.77
N LEU A 144 1.17 -0.38 0.20
CA LEU A 144 -0.08 -1.09 -0.09
C LEU A 144 0.16 -2.25 -1.05
N ALA A 145 0.93 -2.05 -2.13
CA ALA A 145 1.22 -3.08 -3.10
C ALA A 145 1.96 -4.26 -2.47
N SER A 146 2.93 -3.99 -1.59
CA SER A 146 3.63 -5.03 -0.82
C SER A 146 2.67 -5.84 0.06
N VAL A 147 1.77 -5.16 0.77
CA VAL A 147 0.75 -5.81 1.61
C VAL A 147 -0.22 -6.64 0.76
N LEU A 148 -0.67 -6.12 -0.38
CA LEU A 148 -1.57 -6.83 -1.30
C LEU A 148 -0.89 -8.05 -1.93
N ALA A 149 0.39 -7.97 -2.28
CA ALA A 149 1.16 -9.12 -2.78
C ALA A 149 1.20 -10.26 -1.74
N LEU A 150 1.43 -9.93 -0.47
CA LEU A 150 1.34 -10.91 0.63
C LEU A 150 -0.09 -11.41 0.85
N LEU A 151 -1.10 -10.55 0.70
CA LEU A 151 -2.50 -10.95 0.82
C LEU A 151 -2.93 -11.92 -0.29
N LEU A 152 -2.45 -11.73 -1.52
CA LEU A 152 -2.65 -12.68 -2.62
C LEU A 152 -2.11 -14.06 -2.25
N TYR A 153 -0.93 -14.11 -1.63
CA TYR A 153 -0.36 -15.37 -1.12
C TYR A 153 -1.28 -16.03 -0.11
N VAL A 154 -1.71 -15.28 0.91
CA VAL A 154 -2.61 -15.79 1.95
C VAL A 154 -3.89 -16.39 1.36
N ARG A 155 -4.44 -15.76 0.30
CA ARG A 155 -5.71 -16.16 -0.32
C ARG A 155 -5.58 -17.29 -1.34
N LEU A 156 -4.46 -17.35 -2.06
CA LEU A 156 -4.35 -18.15 -3.30
C LEU A 156 -3.27 -19.24 -3.29
N GLN A 157 -2.34 -19.28 -2.32
CA GLN A 157 -1.19 -20.21 -2.31
C GLN A 157 -1.50 -21.71 -2.47
N GLY A 158 -2.74 -22.14 -2.19
CA GLY A 158 -3.18 -23.54 -2.34
C GLY A 158 -4.09 -23.81 -3.54
N ARG A 159 -4.38 -22.80 -4.36
CA ARG A 159 -5.35 -22.89 -5.46
C ARG A 159 -4.60 -23.03 -6.79
N THR A 160 -4.86 -24.12 -7.52
CA THR A 160 -4.14 -24.46 -8.76
C THR A 160 -4.95 -24.26 -10.05
N GLY A 161 -6.25 -23.96 -9.95
CA GLY A 161 -7.11 -23.75 -11.11
C GLY A 161 -6.75 -22.50 -11.93
N LEU A 162 -7.19 -22.46 -13.19
CA LEU A 162 -6.90 -21.35 -14.12
C LEU A 162 -7.28 -19.98 -13.54
N GLY A 163 -8.45 -19.87 -12.90
CA GLY A 163 -8.88 -18.62 -12.28
C GLY A 163 -7.94 -18.10 -11.20
N ALA A 164 -7.30 -18.99 -10.42
CA ALA A 164 -6.32 -18.57 -9.42
C ALA A 164 -5.01 -18.10 -10.06
N ARG A 165 -4.58 -18.74 -11.16
CA ARG A 165 -3.40 -18.33 -11.94
C ARG A 165 -3.62 -16.97 -12.60
N LEU A 166 -4.80 -16.76 -13.19
CA LEU A 166 -5.19 -15.47 -13.75
C LEU A 166 -5.26 -14.39 -12.66
N ALA A 167 -5.85 -14.69 -11.51
CA ALA A 167 -5.89 -13.77 -10.37
C ALA A 167 -4.46 -13.38 -9.91
N TRP A 168 -3.53 -14.34 -9.84
CA TRP A 168 -2.12 -14.07 -9.56
C TRP A 168 -1.47 -13.16 -10.59
N GLY A 169 -1.55 -13.53 -11.87
CA GLY A 169 -0.90 -12.80 -12.95
C GLY A 169 -1.45 -11.39 -13.12
N LEU A 170 -2.77 -11.24 -13.17
CA LEU A 170 -3.43 -9.94 -13.35
C LEU A 170 -3.23 -9.03 -12.14
N SER A 171 -3.37 -9.57 -10.91
CA SER A 171 -3.14 -8.75 -9.72
C SER A 171 -1.67 -8.35 -9.60
N GLY A 172 -0.73 -9.28 -9.83
CA GLY A 172 0.70 -8.99 -9.81
C GLY A 172 1.09 -7.93 -10.84
N ALA A 173 0.62 -8.07 -12.08
CA ALA A 173 0.82 -7.07 -13.12
C ALA A 173 0.23 -5.71 -12.73
N GLY A 174 -0.99 -5.69 -12.19
CA GLY A 174 -1.62 -4.46 -11.70
C GLY A 174 -0.82 -3.78 -10.59
N LEU A 175 -0.27 -4.54 -9.64
CA LEU A 175 0.54 -3.98 -8.55
C LEU A 175 1.81 -3.29 -9.05
N LEU A 176 2.46 -3.83 -10.09
CA LEU A 176 3.67 -3.24 -10.68
C LEU A 176 3.44 -1.85 -11.30
N TRP A 177 2.20 -1.53 -11.66
CA TRP A 177 1.86 -0.19 -12.15
C TRP A 177 1.89 0.86 -11.03
N PHE A 178 1.72 0.46 -9.78
CA PHE A 178 1.67 1.36 -8.62
C PHE A 178 2.92 1.28 -7.73
N SER A 179 3.84 0.36 -8.00
CA SER A 179 4.97 0.07 -7.14
C SER A 179 6.15 -0.50 -7.91
N TYR A 180 7.30 0.18 -7.85
CA TYR A 180 8.56 -0.34 -8.36
C TYR A 180 9.07 -1.50 -7.51
N SER A 181 8.91 -1.43 -6.19
CA SER A 181 9.46 -2.43 -5.27
C SER A 181 8.65 -3.73 -5.21
N ALA A 182 7.38 -3.72 -5.68
CA ALA A 182 6.51 -4.89 -5.69
C ALA A 182 7.12 -6.08 -6.45
N VAL A 183 8.00 -5.85 -7.43
CA VAL A 183 8.68 -6.93 -8.16
C VAL A 183 9.48 -7.85 -7.23
N PHE A 184 10.15 -7.31 -6.22
CA PHE A 184 10.93 -8.11 -5.26
C PHE A 184 10.03 -8.96 -4.36
N VAL A 185 8.91 -8.37 -3.91
CA VAL A 185 7.93 -9.06 -3.06
C VAL A 185 7.24 -10.17 -3.85
N LEU A 186 6.78 -9.87 -5.06
CA LEU A 186 6.13 -10.84 -5.96
C LEU A 186 7.09 -11.97 -6.35
N ALA A 187 8.35 -11.67 -6.64
CA ALA A 187 9.36 -12.68 -6.93
C ALA A 187 9.58 -13.62 -5.73
N GLY A 188 9.71 -13.08 -4.51
CA GLY A 188 9.85 -13.88 -3.30
C GLY A 188 8.63 -14.76 -3.03
N VAL A 189 7.42 -14.21 -3.19
CA VAL A 189 6.16 -14.96 -3.08
C VAL A 189 6.09 -16.07 -4.13
N GLY A 190 6.40 -15.77 -5.38
CA GLY A 190 6.44 -16.73 -6.48
C GLY A 190 7.41 -17.88 -6.23
N ALA A 191 8.63 -17.57 -5.77
CA ALA A 191 9.63 -18.56 -5.39
C ALA A 191 9.13 -19.46 -4.25
N ALA A 192 8.53 -18.89 -3.20
CA ALA A 192 7.99 -19.65 -2.07
C ALA A 192 6.85 -20.60 -2.49
N VAL A 193 5.95 -20.16 -3.37
CA VAL A 193 4.87 -21.00 -3.91
C VAL A 193 5.45 -22.08 -4.82
N GLY A 194 6.37 -21.74 -5.72
CA GLY A 194 7.02 -22.68 -6.63
C GLY A 194 7.79 -23.78 -5.90
N LEU A 195 8.61 -23.43 -4.91
CA LEU A 195 9.33 -24.41 -4.09
C LEU A 195 8.40 -25.37 -3.35
N ARG A 196 7.24 -24.90 -2.89
CA ARG A 196 6.24 -25.77 -2.27
C ARG A 196 5.57 -26.71 -3.26
N ALA A 197 5.36 -26.27 -4.50
CA ALA A 197 4.82 -27.13 -5.54
C ALA A 197 5.80 -28.23 -5.94
N LEU A 198 7.11 -27.93 -5.99
CA LEU A 198 8.16 -28.90 -6.32
C LEU A 198 8.42 -29.94 -5.22
N ARG A 199 8.06 -29.64 -3.97
CA ARG A 199 8.22 -30.55 -2.82
C ARG A 199 7.03 -31.48 -2.59
N ARG A 200 5.97 -31.35 -3.40
CA ARG A 200 4.79 -32.24 -3.37
C ARG A 200 4.93 -33.29 -4.46
#